data_AF-A0AAE9Y4B9-F1
#
_entry.id   AF-A0AAE9Y4B9-F1
#
_cell.length_a   1.000
_cell.length_b   1.000
_cell.length_c   1.000
_cell.angle_alpha   90.00
_cell.angle_beta   90.00
_cell.angle_gamma   90.00
#
_symmetry.space_group_name_H-M   'P 1'
#
loop_
_entity.id
_entity.type
_entity.pdbx_description
1 polymer ?
#
loop_
_entity_poly.entity_id
_entity_poly.type
_entity_poly.pdbx_seq_one_letter_code
_entity_poly.pdbx_strand_id
1 'polypeptide(L)'
;MDRAIPLGRLAGIPLGMSWVVPFVACLYAVSLAQGPLPRAVPGEPDATYWIAGLAGAALFFLSLLAHEMGHALVGRSEGIGVQGITLTLLGGYTRFAHEPATPGAELRVSGVGPLANLLCAGIFYGCSLALEAPLGLLAVLGEMFAWLAFVNLLLAAINLLPGAPLDGGAVLGAIVWMVTRDRSRAQSITAVIGLVLGGGIGAWGLLLLSEDSGLGIWFVIVGVFIAVTAAGRLRSAPTMRALRTTPLSQVMLADPPVVPEWSSLADVVARAEAWAPHTAFPVQAADGRITGLLTAEVVMAVDPHRWTEVRAVDVAWPLDRVPTAAAGDPVLTALQRAESAAVDRILVVWPDGRVAGVASQDAAGRALAAAGAG
;
A
#
# COMPACT_ATOMS: atom_id res chain seq x y z
N MET A 1 -0.82 5.83 -9.68
CA MET A 1 -2.12 5.17 -9.48
C MET A 1 -2.55 4.56 -10.83
N ASP A 2 -3.13 3.36 -10.79
CA ASP A 2 -4.00 2.73 -11.82
C ASP A 2 -3.44 2.33 -13.19
N ARG A 3 -2.54 1.34 -13.21
CA ARG A 3 -2.43 0.38 -14.34
C ARG A 3 -2.78 -1.04 -13.92
N ALA A 4 -3.81 -1.18 -13.10
CA ALA A 4 -4.38 -2.48 -12.77
C ALA A 4 -5.54 -2.77 -13.73
N ILE A 5 -5.40 -3.82 -14.51
CA ILE A 5 -6.49 -4.37 -15.31
C ILE A 5 -7.49 -4.97 -14.31
N PRO A 6 -8.76 -4.51 -14.27
CA PRO A 6 -9.75 -5.05 -13.35
C PRO A 6 -10.09 -6.49 -13.75
N LEU A 7 -10.06 -7.40 -12.77
CA LEU A 7 -10.40 -8.82 -12.95
C LEU A 7 -11.79 -9.17 -12.39
N GLY A 8 -12.41 -8.26 -11.65
CA GLY A 8 -13.73 -8.45 -11.05
C GLY A 8 -13.70 -8.34 -9.53
N ARG A 9 -14.55 -9.12 -8.86
CA ARG A 9 -14.63 -9.18 -7.39
C ARG A 9 -14.69 -10.62 -6.92
N LEU A 10 -13.98 -10.93 -5.83
CA LEU A 10 -14.02 -12.22 -5.16
C LEU A 10 -14.26 -12.00 -3.66
N ALA A 11 -15.27 -12.66 -3.08
CA ALA A 11 -15.72 -12.42 -1.71
C ALA A 11 -16.03 -10.93 -1.38
N GLY A 12 -16.45 -10.16 -2.39
CA GLY A 12 -16.71 -8.71 -2.29
C GLY A 12 -15.47 -7.81 -2.44
N ILE A 13 -14.28 -8.39 -2.51
CA ILE A 13 -13.00 -7.68 -2.62
C ILE A 13 -12.68 -7.42 -4.10
N PRO A 14 -12.39 -6.17 -4.52
CA PRO A 14 -11.94 -5.87 -5.87
C PRO A 14 -10.63 -6.58 -6.22
N LEU A 15 -10.59 -7.24 -7.37
CA LEU A 15 -9.41 -7.90 -7.91
C LEU A 15 -8.89 -7.14 -9.13
N GLY A 16 -7.57 -6.98 -9.19
CA GLY A 16 -6.88 -6.47 -10.37
C GLY A 16 -5.56 -7.18 -10.62
N MET A 17 -5.01 -6.98 -11.80
CA MET A 17 -3.66 -7.43 -12.13
C MET A 17 -2.88 -6.35 -12.87
N SER A 18 -1.57 -6.32 -12.68
CA SER A 18 -0.67 -5.53 -13.51
C SER A 18 -0.64 -6.08 -14.94
N TRP A 19 -0.43 -5.20 -15.92
CA TRP A 19 -0.28 -5.57 -17.33
C TRP A 19 0.88 -6.54 -17.61
N VAL A 20 1.83 -6.69 -16.67
CA VAL A 20 2.96 -7.61 -16.77
C VAL A 20 2.56 -9.05 -16.44
N VAL A 21 1.46 -9.26 -15.69
CA VAL A 21 1.04 -10.59 -15.22
C VAL A 21 0.80 -11.58 -16.39
N PRO A 22 0.08 -11.23 -17.47
CA PRO A 22 -0.09 -12.13 -18.62
C PRO A 22 1.24 -12.52 -19.29
N PHE A 23 2.21 -11.60 -19.35
CA PHE A 23 3.54 -11.88 -19.91
C PHE A 23 4.30 -12.88 -19.05
N VAL A 24 4.23 -12.75 -17.72
CA VAL A 24 4.86 -13.68 -16.78
C VAL A 24 4.17 -15.03 -16.81
N ALA A 25 2.85 -15.08 -16.91
CA ALA A 25 2.10 -16.31 -17.09
C ALA A 25 2.51 -17.05 -18.37
N CYS A 26 2.70 -16.31 -19.47
CA CYS A 26 3.22 -16.87 -20.72
C CYS A 26 4.65 -17.42 -20.54
N LEU A 27 5.55 -16.64 -19.95
CA LEU A 27 6.93 -17.07 -19.71
C LEU A 27 7.00 -18.30 -18.81
N TYR A 28 6.16 -18.38 -17.78
CA TYR A 28 6.06 -19.53 -16.89
C TYR A 28 5.52 -20.76 -17.63
N ALA A 29 4.48 -20.61 -18.46
CA ALA A 29 3.95 -21.69 -19.28
C ALA A 29 5.00 -22.22 -20.28
N VAL A 30 5.74 -21.33 -20.95
CA VAL A 30 6.85 -21.68 -21.84
C VAL A 30 7.95 -22.42 -21.07
N SER A 31 8.33 -21.89 -19.90
CA SER A 31 9.35 -22.49 -19.04
C SER A 31 8.99 -23.92 -18.67
N LEU A 32 7.74 -24.18 -18.27
CA LEU A 32 7.23 -25.52 -17.99
C LEU A 32 7.24 -26.42 -19.24
N ALA A 33 6.64 -25.93 -20.33
CA ALA A 33 6.43 -26.71 -21.55
C ALA A 33 7.73 -27.09 -22.27
N GLN A 34 8.79 -26.27 -22.13
CA GLN A 34 10.08 -26.48 -22.80
C GLN A 34 11.20 -26.88 -21.84
N GLY A 35 10.94 -26.91 -20.54
CA GLY A 35 11.94 -27.08 -19.50
C GLY A 35 11.75 -28.35 -18.69
N PRO A 36 11.16 -28.26 -17.48
CA PRO A 36 11.07 -29.38 -16.56
C PRO A 36 10.17 -30.52 -17.08
N LEU A 37 9.05 -30.22 -17.75
CA LEU A 37 8.10 -31.26 -18.14
C LEU A 37 8.67 -32.24 -19.19
N PRO A 38 9.26 -31.79 -20.33
CA PRO A 38 9.86 -32.72 -21.29
C PRO A 38 11.09 -33.45 -20.76
N ARG A 39 11.78 -32.89 -19.75
CA ARG A 39 12.92 -33.56 -19.11
C ARG A 39 12.47 -34.66 -18.16
N ALA A 40 11.35 -34.46 -17.46
CA ALA A 40 10.79 -35.43 -16.53
C ALA A 40 10.08 -36.57 -17.25
N VAL A 41 9.26 -36.25 -18.26
CA VAL A 41 8.52 -37.23 -19.07
C VAL A 41 8.88 -37.05 -20.55
N PRO A 42 10.02 -37.61 -21.00
CA PRO A 42 10.47 -37.43 -22.38
C PRO A 42 9.63 -38.25 -23.38
N GLY A 43 9.53 -37.74 -24.61
CA GLY A 43 8.92 -38.47 -25.74
C GLY A 43 7.42 -38.23 -25.95
N GLU A 44 6.78 -37.39 -25.15
CA GLU A 44 5.39 -36.99 -25.35
C GLU A 44 5.22 -35.93 -26.45
N PRO A 45 4.03 -35.82 -27.07
CA PRO A 45 3.73 -34.79 -28.06
C PRO A 45 3.85 -33.36 -27.48
N ASP A 46 4.34 -32.41 -28.28
CA ASP A 46 4.49 -31.00 -27.89
C ASP A 46 3.20 -30.39 -27.31
N ALA A 47 2.04 -30.75 -27.88
CA ALA A 47 0.74 -30.29 -27.41
C ALA A 47 0.48 -30.64 -25.94
N THR A 48 0.94 -31.82 -25.48
CA THR A 48 0.78 -32.28 -24.10
C THR A 48 1.52 -31.35 -23.14
N TYR A 49 2.77 -30.99 -23.45
CA TYR A 49 3.55 -30.08 -22.61
C TYR A 49 2.99 -28.66 -22.60
N TRP A 50 2.46 -28.17 -23.73
CA TRP A 50 1.83 -26.85 -23.79
C TRP A 50 0.53 -26.78 -23.00
N ILE A 51 -0.31 -27.82 -23.08
CA ILE A 51 -1.54 -27.92 -22.28
C ILE A 51 -1.20 -27.92 -20.79
N ALA A 52 -0.24 -28.75 -20.38
CA ALA A 52 0.21 -28.81 -18.99
C ALA A 52 0.90 -27.51 -18.54
N GLY A 53 1.70 -26.87 -19.39
CA GLY A 53 2.35 -25.60 -19.10
C GLY A 53 1.35 -24.45 -18.89
N LEU A 54 0.32 -24.35 -19.74
CA LEU A 54 -0.74 -23.36 -19.61
C LEU A 54 -1.61 -23.62 -18.37
N ALA A 55 -1.98 -24.88 -18.12
CA ALA A 55 -2.71 -25.27 -16.92
C ALA A 55 -1.89 -24.98 -15.65
N GLY A 56 -0.60 -25.31 -15.67
CA GLY A 56 0.34 -25.05 -14.59
C GLY A 56 0.48 -23.56 -14.29
N ALA A 57 0.61 -22.72 -15.32
CA ALA A 57 0.63 -21.27 -15.16
C ALA A 57 -0.67 -20.74 -14.52
N ALA A 58 -1.83 -21.19 -15.00
CA ALA A 58 -3.12 -20.79 -14.43
C ALA A 58 -3.24 -21.19 -12.95
N LEU A 59 -2.87 -22.43 -12.60
CA LEU A 59 -2.90 -22.93 -11.24
C LEU A 59 -1.89 -22.24 -10.33
N PHE A 60 -0.71 -21.89 -10.84
CA PHE A 60 0.28 -21.10 -10.12
C PHE A 60 -0.28 -19.73 -9.72
N PHE A 61 -0.85 -18.97 -10.66
CA PHE A 61 -1.47 -17.68 -10.34
C PHE A 61 -2.71 -17.81 -9.45
N LEU A 62 -3.47 -18.90 -9.58
CA LEU A 62 -4.57 -19.19 -8.67
C LEU A 62 -4.05 -19.46 -7.24
N SER A 63 -2.92 -20.15 -7.08
CA SER A 63 -2.29 -20.36 -5.77
C SER A 63 -1.77 -19.05 -5.16
N LEU A 64 -1.18 -18.15 -5.97
CA LEU A 64 -0.82 -16.80 -5.52
C LEU A 64 -2.05 -15.98 -5.10
N LEU A 65 -3.14 -16.07 -5.86
CA LEU A 65 -4.40 -15.42 -5.48
C LEU A 65 -4.98 -16.01 -4.19
N ALA A 66 -4.88 -17.33 -3.98
CA ALA A 66 -5.33 -17.99 -2.76
C ALA A 66 -4.52 -17.52 -1.54
N HIS A 67 -3.20 -17.34 -1.69
CA HIS A 67 -2.32 -16.76 -0.70
C HIS A 67 -2.76 -15.34 -0.29
N GLU A 68 -2.93 -14.44 -1.26
CA GLU A 68 -3.40 -13.07 -1.01
C GLU A 68 -4.82 -13.04 -0.43
N MET A 69 -5.70 -13.93 -0.89
CA MET A 69 -7.03 -14.04 -0.36
C MET A 69 -7.01 -14.47 1.12
N GLY A 70 -6.07 -15.33 1.52
CA GLY A 70 -5.82 -15.65 2.92
C GLY A 70 -5.57 -14.40 3.75
N HIS A 71 -4.62 -13.55 3.32
CA HIS A 71 -4.33 -12.28 3.99
C HIS A 71 -5.56 -11.38 4.06
N ALA A 72 -6.29 -11.25 2.96
CA ALA A 72 -7.45 -10.39 2.89
C ALA A 72 -8.60 -10.86 3.81
N LEU A 73 -8.88 -12.17 3.85
CA LEU A 73 -9.93 -12.73 4.70
C LEU A 73 -9.59 -12.59 6.19
N VAL A 74 -8.36 -12.91 6.58
CA VAL A 74 -7.92 -12.73 7.97
C VAL A 74 -7.90 -11.25 8.32
N GLY A 75 -7.38 -10.37 7.47
CA GLY A 75 -7.37 -8.93 7.72
C GLY A 75 -8.77 -8.33 7.86
N ARG A 76 -9.76 -8.82 7.10
CA ARG A 76 -11.17 -8.45 7.31
C ARG A 76 -11.70 -8.91 8.67
N SER A 77 -11.38 -10.14 9.07
CA SER A 77 -11.80 -10.68 10.38
C SER A 77 -11.19 -9.91 11.56
N GLU A 78 -10.01 -9.33 11.37
CA GLU A 78 -9.32 -8.46 12.34
C GLU A 78 -9.82 -6.99 12.31
N GLY A 79 -10.81 -6.67 11.48
CA GLY A 79 -11.35 -5.30 11.38
C GLY A 79 -10.45 -4.30 10.66
N ILE A 80 -9.38 -4.77 10.00
CA ILE A 80 -8.42 -3.91 9.29
C ILE A 80 -9.04 -3.31 8.01
N GLY A 81 -9.97 -4.04 7.39
CA GLY A 81 -10.62 -3.66 6.14
C GLY A 81 -9.71 -3.88 4.92
N VAL A 82 -10.31 -4.19 3.76
CA VAL A 82 -9.57 -4.50 2.52
C VAL A 82 -10.15 -3.68 1.37
N GLN A 83 -9.28 -2.94 0.69
CA GLN A 83 -9.63 -2.09 -0.45
C GLN A 83 -9.53 -2.86 -1.78
N GLY A 84 -8.65 -3.85 -1.88
CA GLY A 84 -8.51 -4.69 -3.07
C GLY A 84 -7.25 -5.54 -3.06
N ILE A 85 -7.15 -6.47 -4.00
CA ILE A 85 -5.97 -7.32 -4.24
C ILE A 85 -5.45 -7.04 -5.64
N THR A 86 -4.14 -6.84 -5.77
CA THR A 86 -3.48 -6.61 -7.07
C THR A 86 -2.39 -7.66 -7.30
N LEU A 87 -2.50 -8.43 -8.39
CA LEU A 87 -1.43 -9.32 -8.84
C LEU A 87 -0.34 -8.56 -9.61
N THR A 88 0.93 -8.92 -9.41
CA THR A 88 2.12 -8.27 -9.96
C THR A 88 3.16 -9.30 -10.44
N LEU A 89 4.31 -8.82 -10.95
CA LEU A 89 5.41 -9.66 -11.43
C LEU A 89 5.97 -10.59 -10.35
N LEU A 90 6.05 -10.12 -9.10
CA LEU A 90 6.74 -10.78 -8.00
C LEU A 90 5.77 -11.39 -6.96
N GLY A 91 4.51 -11.59 -7.35
CA GLY A 91 3.44 -12.06 -6.46
C GLY A 91 2.24 -11.10 -6.46
N GLY A 92 1.41 -11.15 -5.43
CA GLY A 92 0.33 -10.20 -5.21
C GLY A 92 0.66 -9.21 -4.09
N TYR A 93 -0.22 -8.24 -3.90
CA TYR A 93 -0.32 -7.56 -2.62
C TYR A 93 -1.77 -7.21 -2.30
N THR A 94 -2.11 -7.35 -1.03
CA THR A 94 -3.40 -6.94 -0.48
C THR A 94 -3.34 -5.50 0.01
N ARG A 95 -4.23 -4.65 -0.50
CA ARG A 95 -4.40 -3.26 -0.02
C ARG A 95 -5.36 -3.25 1.15
N PHE A 96 -4.83 -2.98 2.34
CA PHE A 96 -5.61 -2.83 3.56
C PHE A 96 -6.09 -1.38 3.72
N ALA A 97 -7.25 -1.19 4.36
CA ALA A 97 -7.80 0.14 4.62
C ALA A 97 -7.10 0.81 5.82
N HIS A 98 -6.75 0.00 6.82
CA HIS A 98 -6.04 0.45 8.02
C HIS A 98 -4.81 -0.43 8.24
N GLU A 99 -4.01 -0.08 9.23
CA GLU A 99 -2.94 -0.95 9.70
C GLU A 99 -3.42 -1.85 10.86
N PRO A 100 -2.72 -2.97 11.13
CA PRO A 100 -2.98 -3.79 12.30
C PRO A 100 -2.90 -2.98 13.61
N ALA A 101 -3.97 -3.04 14.41
CA ALA A 101 -4.05 -2.34 15.70
C ALA A 101 -3.27 -3.03 16.82
N THR A 102 -3.05 -4.35 16.70
CA THR A 102 -2.34 -5.16 17.69
C THR A 102 -1.32 -6.07 17.03
N PRO A 103 -0.24 -6.46 17.74
CA PRO A 103 0.74 -7.39 17.19
C PRO A 103 0.13 -8.77 16.94
N GLY A 104 -0.88 -9.18 17.71
CA GLY A 104 -1.60 -10.44 17.47
C GLY A 104 -2.33 -10.44 16.12
N ALA A 105 -2.95 -9.31 15.75
CA ALA A 105 -3.58 -9.15 14.44
C ALA A 105 -2.53 -9.20 13.32
N GLU A 106 -1.39 -8.52 13.48
CA GLU A 106 -0.29 -8.55 12.49
C GLU A 106 0.28 -9.96 12.33
N LEU A 107 0.44 -10.71 13.43
CA LEU A 107 0.91 -12.10 13.40
C LEU A 107 -0.05 -13.04 12.67
N ARG A 108 -1.36 -12.95 12.95
CA ARG A 108 -2.37 -13.79 12.29
C ARG A 108 -2.49 -13.49 10.81
N VAL A 109 -2.49 -12.20 10.45
CA VAL A 109 -2.55 -11.78 9.05
C VAL A 109 -1.30 -12.21 8.30
N SER A 110 -0.10 -12.01 8.84
CA SER A 110 1.14 -12.40 8.13
C SER A 110 1.35 -13.91 8.08
N GLY A 111 0.96 -14.66 9.12
CA GLY A 111 1.12 -16.11 9.16
C GLY A 111 0.25 -16.90 8.19
N VAL A 112 -0.90 -16.36 7.75
CA VAL A 112 -1.83 -17.09 6.88
C VAL A 112 -1.30 -17.28 5.46
N GLY A 113 -0.44 -16.38 4.97
CA GLY A 113 0.14 -16.47 3.63
C GLY A 113 1.01 -17.73 3.46
N PRO A 114 2.06 -17.92 4.27
CA PRO A 114 2.86 -19.15 4.25
C PRO A 114 2.01 -20.41 4.48
N LEU A 115 1.00 -20.34 5.35
CA LEU A 115 0.07 -21.46 5.55
C LEU A 115 -0.71 -21.78 4.27
N ALA A 116 -1.23 -20.79 3.55
CA ALA A 116 -1.91 -21.00 2.27
C ALA A 116 -0.98 -21.64 1.23
N ASN A 117 0.29 -21.21 1.17
CA ASN A 117 1.29 -21.83 0.29
C ASN A 117 1.55 -23.29 0.67
N LEU A 118 1.68 -23.60 1.96
CA LEU A 118 1.85 -24.98 2.44
C LEU A 118 0.63 -25.86 2.12
N LEU A 119 -0.58 -25.32 2.26
CA LEU A 119 -1.81 -26.03 1.90
C LEU A 119 -1.88 -26.30 0.39
N CYS A 120 -1.59 -25.29 -0.44
CA CYS A 120 -1.48 -25.46 -1.89
C CYS A 120 -0.42 -26.50 -2.26
N ALA A 121 0.74 -26.48 -1.61
CA ALA A 121 1.80 -27.46 -1.82
C ALA A 121 1.32 -28.88 -1.51
N GLY A 122 0.65 -29.08 -0.36
CA GLY A 122 0.08 -30.38 0.02
C GLY A 122 -0.99 -30.87 -0.95
N ILE A 123 -1.89 -29.99 -1.40
CA ILE A 123 -2.94 -30.32 -2.38
C ILE A 123 -2.32 -30.73 -3.71
N PHE A 124 -1.40 -29.92 -4.25
CA PHE A 124 -0.74 -30.23 -5.52
C PHE A 124 0.11 -31.50 -5.42
N TYR A 125 0.78 -31.74 -4.31
CA TYR A 125 1.51 -32.98 -4.10
C TYR A 125 0.56 -34.19 -4.07
N GLY A 126 -0.59 -34.09 -3.40
CA GLY A 126 -1.63 -35.12 -3.42
C GLY A 126 -2.17 -35.39 -4.82
N CYS A 127 -2.40 -34.35 -5.63
CA CYS A 127 -2.79 -34.48 -7.04
C CYS A 127 -1.71 -35.16 -7.88
N SER A 128 -0.44 -34.86 -7.63
CA SER A 128 0.69 -35.50 -8.30
C SER A 128 0.71 -37.01 -8.06
N LEU A 129 0.57 -37.44 -6.80
CA LEU A 129 0.48 -38.86 -6.44
C LEU A 129 -0.75 -39.55 -7.06
N ALA A 130 -1.89 -38.86 -7.13
CA ALA A 130 -3.11 -39.41 -7.70
C ALA A 130 -3.05 -39.57 -9.23
N LEU A 131 -2.14 -38.87 -9.90
CA LEU A 131 -1.96 -38.87 -11.36
C LEU A 131 -0.67 -39.58 -11.78
N GLU A 132 -0.08 -40.38 -10.89
CA GLU A 132 1.11 -41.17 -11.18
C GLU A 132 0.82 -42.13 -12.34
N ALA A 133 1.54 -41.96 -13.44
CA ALA A 133 1.42 -42.76 -14.64
C ALA A 133 2.80 -42.89 -15.31
N PRO A 134 3.08 -44.00 -16.01
CA PRO A 134 4.40 -44.22 -16.62
C PRO A 134 4.68 -43.29 -17.81
N LEU A 135 3.65 -42.99 -18.62
CA LEU A 135 3.72 -42.18 -19.83
C LEU A 135 2.36 -41.51 -20.10
N GLY A 136 2.31 -40.61 -21.08
CA GLY A 136 1.10 -39.95 -21.55
C GLY A 136 0.75 -38.66 -20.80
N LEU A 137 -0.39 -38.07 -21.15
CA LEU A 137 -0.90 -36.83 -20.56
C LEU A 137 -0.99 -36.88 -19.03
N LEU A 138 -1.41 -38.01 -18.45
CA LEU A 138 -1.52 -38.17 -17.00
C LEU A 138 -0.15 -38.03 -16.33
N ALA A 139 0.90 -38.64 -16.89
CA ALA A 139 2.27 -38.54 -16.36
C ALA A 139 2.75 -37.08 -16.38
N VAL A 140 2.54 -36.37 -17.50
CA VAL A 140 2.92 -34.95 -17.62
C VAL A 140 2.14 -34.06 -16.65
N LEU A 141 0.85 -34.31 -16.44
CA LEU A 141 0.06 -33.58 -15.45
C LEU A 141 0.51 -33.88 -14.02
N GLY A 142 0.85 -35.13 -13.72
CA GLY A 142 1.43 -35.53 -12.44
C GLY A 142 2.71 -34.75 -12.11
N GLU A 143 3.61 -34.62 -13.08
CA GLU A 143 4.85 -33.82 -12.96
C GLU A 143 4.58 -32.32 -12.87
N MET A 144 3.60 -31.79 -13.60
CA MET A 144 3.17 -30.39 -13.46
C MET A 144 2.70 -30.11 -12.02
N PHE A 145 1.90 -30.99 -11.43
CA PHE A 145 1.47 -30.86 -10.04
C PHE A 145 2.64 -31.01 -9.05
N ALA A 146 3.58 -31.92 -9.29
CA ALA A 146 4.80 -32.04 -8.48
C ALA A 146 5.60 -30.72 -8.49
N TRP A 147 5.76 -30.12 -9.67
CA TRP A 147 6.43 -28.83 -9.82
C TRP A 147 5.71 -27.70 -9.09
N LEU A 148 4.37 -27.63 -9.20
CA LEU A 148 3.57 -26.63 -8.47
C LEU A 148 3.66 -26.81 -6.95
N ALA A 149 3.72 -28.06 -6.48
CA ALA A 149 3.91 -28.37 -5.08
C ALA A 149 5.27 -27.87 -4.58
N PHE A 150 6.33 -28.17 -5.33
CA PHE A 150 7.68 -27.69 -5.04
C PHE A 150 7.76 -26.16 -5.01
N VAL A 151 7.19 -25.48 -6.02
CA VAL A 151 7.21 -24.02 -6.09
C VAL A 151 6.43 -23.40 -4.93
N ASN A 152 5.26 -23.93 -4.55
CA ASN A 152 4.51 -23.42 -3.41
C ASN A 152 5.24 -23.65 -2.08
N LEU A 153 5.92 -24.79 -1.93
CA LEU A 153 6.77 -25.04 -0.76
C LEU A 153 7.94 -24.07 -0.70
N LEU A 154 8.59 -23.80 -1.83
CA LEU A 154 9.66 -22.81 -1.94
C LEU A 154 9.16 -21.40 -1.62
N LEU A 155 7.99 -21.01 -2.12
CA LEU A 155 7.36 -19.72 -1.80
C LEU A 155 7.03 -19.62 -0.31
N ALA A 156 6.54 -20.69 0.33
CA ALA A 156 6.34 -20.70 1.78
C ALA A 156 7.66 -20.50 2.53
N ALA A 157 8.73 -21.19 2.12
CA ALA A 157 10.05 -21.08 2.74
C ALA A 157 10.65 -19.67 2.60
N ILE A 158 10.61 -19.09 1.40
CA ILE A 158 11.07 -17.72 1.15
C ILE A 158 10.22 -16.73 1.93
N ASN A 159 8.89 -16.86 1.91
CA ASN A 159 8.02 -15.95 2.65
C ASN A 159 8.17 -16.10 4.16
N LEU A 160 8.68 -17.21 4.69
CA LEU A 160 8.99 -17.34 6.12
C LEU A 160 10.34 -16.74 6.53
N LEU A 161 11.15 -16.24 5.59
CA LEU A 161 12.42 -15.59 5.93
C LEU A 161 12.19 -14.36 6.83
N PRO A 162 13.01 -14.17 7.87
CA PRO A 162 12.75 -13.20 8.93
C PRO A 162 13.15 -11.76 8.57
N GLY A 163 12.69 -11.23 7.43
CA GLY A 163 13.03 -9.88 6.98
C GLY A 163 11.97 -9.25 6.08
N ALA A 164 11.80 -7.94 6.16
CA ALA A 164 10.90 -7.21 5.26
C ALA A 164 11.40 -7.31 3.81
N PRO A 165 10.50 -7.34 2.80
CA PRO A 165 9.05 -7.15 2.88
C PRO A 165 8.25 -8.44 3.11
N LEU A 166 8.92 -9.57 3.34
CA LEU A 166 8.32 -10.91 3.38
C LEU A 166 7.43 -11.12 4.61
N ASP A 167 6.52 -12.09 4.53
CA ASP A 167 5.55 -12.39 5.60
C ASP A 167 6.23 -12.76 6.92
N GLY A 168 7.32 -13.52 6.87
CA GLY A 168 8.15 -13.92 8.01
C GLY A 168 8.84 -12.73 8.66
N GLY A 169 9.13 -11.67 7.88
CA GLY A 169 9.53 -10.38 8.39
C GLY A 169 8.41 -9.70 9.18
N ALA A 170 7.16 -9.77 8.73
CA ALA A 170 6.01 -9.26 9.47
C ALA A 170 5.66 -10.11 10.70
N VAL A 171 5.81 -11.44 10.63
CA VAL A 171 5.71 -12.36 11.78
C VAL A 171 6.75 -12.01 12.84
N LEU A 172 8.03 -11.88 12.44
CA LEU A 172 9.09 -11.44 13.34
C LEU A 172 8.80 -10.04 13.88
N GLY A 173 8.31 -9.13 13.04
CA GLY A 173 7.93 -7.77 13.43
C GLY A 173 6.85 -7.77 14.51
N ALA A 174 5.81 -8.58 14.36
CA ALA A 174 4.78 -8.76 15.35
C ALA A 174 5.35 -9.28 16.68
N ILE A 175 6.26 -10.27 16.64
CA ILE A 175 6.93 -10.80 17.83
C ILE A 175 7.78 -9.73 18.52
N VAL A 176 8.61 -9.01 17.77
CA VAL A 176 9.41 -7.92 18.30
C VAL A 176 8.51 -6.84 18.88
N TRP A 177 7.41 -6.49 18.23
CA TRP A 177 6.43 -5.52 18.72
C TRP A 177 5.76 -5.98 20.02
N MET A 178 5.43 -7.27 20.18
CA MET A 178 4.90 -7.80 21.45
C MET A 178 5.88 -7.57 22.61
N VAL A 179 7.18 -7.77 22.36
CA VAL A 179 8.24 -7.65 23.37
C VAL A 179 8.59 -6.19 23.65
N THR A 180 8.77 -5.37 22.61
CA THR A 180 9.22 -3.98 22.76
C THR A 180 8.09 -3.01 23.07
N ARG A 181 6.83 -3.39 22.78
CA ARG A 181 5.66 -2.49 22.74
C ARG A 181 5.81 -1.29 21.80
N ASP A 182 6.80 -1.33 20.90
CA ASP A 182 7.09 -0.29 19.93
C ASP A 182 7.10 -0.89 18.51
N ARG A 183 6.02 -0.59 17.77
CA ARG A 183 5.84 -1.03 16.39
C ARG A 183 6.84 -0.39 15.43
N SER A 184 7.20 0.88 15.66
CA SER A 184 8.16 1.59 14.79
C SER A 184 9.52 0.91 14.89
N ARG A 185 9.94 0.57 16.11
CA ARG A 185 11.17 -0.17 16.35
C ARG A 185 11.14 -1.56 15.71
N ALA A 186 10.02 -2.29 15.83
CA ALA A 186 9.86 -3.59 15.19
C ALA A 186 10.00 -3.51 13.65
N GLN A 187 9.35 -2.53 13.03
CA GLN A 187 9.43 -2.29 11.58
C GLN A 187 10.84 -1.92 11.13
N SER A 188 11.56 -1.10 11.91
CA SER A 188 12.96 -0.77 11.60
C SER A 188 13.87 -2.00 11.67
N ILE A 189 13.73 -2.83 12.71
CA ILE A 189 14.53 -4.05 12.89
C ILE A 189 14.30 -5.02 11.72
N THR A 190 13.04 -5.30 11.37
CA THR A 190 12.72 -6.25 10.30
C THR A 190 13.13 -5.73 8.92
N ALA A 191 13.09 -4.41 8.71
CA ALA A 191 13.60 -3.80 7.49
C ALA A 191 15.13 -3.86 7.38
N VAL A 192 15.87 -3.69 8.48
CA VAL A 192 17.34 -3.90 8.48
C VAL A 192 17.67 -5.36 8.18
N ILE A 193 16.99 -6.32 8.82
CA ILE A 193 17.20 -7.75 8.54
C ILE A 193 16.87 -8.07 7.08
N GLY A 194 15.77 -7.53 6.56
CA GLY A 194 15.39 -7.65 5.14
C GLY A 194 16.46 -7.12 4.20
N LEU A 195 17.06 -5.97 4.51
CA LEU A 195 18.15 -5.40 3.71
C LEU A 195 19.39 -6.30 3.70
N VAL A 196 19.78 -6.85 4.86
CA VAL A 196 20.93 -7.76 4.98
C VAL A 196 20.66 -9.07 4.25
N LEU A 197 19.48 -9.66 4.43
CA LEU A 197 19.09 -10.90 3.74
C LEU A 197 19.01 -10.72 2.23
N GLY A 198 18.34 -9.65 1.75
CA GLY A 198 18.24 -9.35 0.33
C GLY A 198 19.61 -9.08 -0.30
N GLY A 199 20.46 -8.29 0.38
CA GLY A 199 21.83 -8.05 -0.05
C GLY A 199 22.67 -9.33 -0.09
N GLY A 200 22.55 -10.20 0.91
CA GLY A 200 23.24 -11.49 0.97
C GLY A 200 22.79 -12.45 -0.13
N ILE A 201 21.48 -12.59 -0.36
CA ILE A 201 20.92 -13.41 -1.44
C ILE A 201 21.38 -12.88 -2.82
N GLY A 202 21.37 -11.55 -3.00
CA GLY A 202 21.83 -10.93 -4.24
C GLY A 202 23.32 -11.16 -4.49
N ALA A 203 24.16 -10.98 -3.46
CA ALA A 203 25.59 -11.22 -3.54
C ALA A 203 25.91 -12.70 -3.82
N TRP A 204 25.18 -13.62 -3.19
CA TRP A 204 25.28 -15.05 -3.47
C TRP A 204 24.90 -15.36 -4.93
N GLY A 205 23.83 -14.74 -5.43
CA GLY A 205 23.42 -14.85 -6.83
C GLY A 205 24.52 -14.40 -7.81
N LEU A 206 25.28 -13.35 -7.48
CA LEU A 206 26.42 -12.90 -8.30
C LEU A 206 27.54 -13.95 -8.38
N LEU A 207 27.83 -14.67 -7.29
CA LEU A 207 28.82 -15.76 -7.30
C LEU A 207 28.37 -16.90 -8.21
N LEU A 208 27.07 -17.21 -8.19
CA LEU A 208 26.44 -18.24 -9.02
C LEU A 208 26.30 -17.86 -10.51
N LEU A 209 26.53 -16.60 -10.90
CA LEU A 209 26.54 -16.22 -12.32
C LEU A 209 27.68 -16.87 -13.11
N SER A 210 28.73 -17.31 -12.41
CA SER A 210 29.83 -18.07 -13.00
C SER A 210 29.46 -19.51 -13.35
N GLU A 211 28.32 -20.00 -12.83
CA GLU A 211 27.77 -21.30 -13.15
C GLU A 211 26.68 -21.13 -14.22
N ASP A 212 26.77 -21.83 -15.36
CA ASP A 212 25.88 -21.75 -16.54
C ASP A 212 24.40 -22.18 -16.27
N SER A 213 23.95 -22.13 -15.02
CA SER A 213 22.63 -22.59 -14.55
C SER A 213 21.50 -21.56 -14.70
N GLY A 214 21.81 -20.29 -14.94
CA GLY A 214 20.82 -19.19 -14.98
C GLY A 214 20.18 -18.86 -13.62
N LEU A 215 20.37 -19.70 -12.60
CA LEU A 215 19.84 -19.52 -11.24
C LEU A 215 20.43 -18.28 -10.56
N GLY A 216 21.69 -17.95 -10.85
CA GLY A 216 22.36 -16.77 -10.30
C GLY A 216 21.60 -15.48 -10.61
N ILE A 217 21.11 -15.32 -11.84
CA ILE A 217 20.32 -14.13 -12.26
C ILE A 217 19.05 -14.04 -11.43
N TRP A 218 18.37 -15.16 -11.18
CA TRP A 218 17.15 -15.17 -10.38
C TRP A 218 17.40 -14.74 -8.93
N PHE A 219 18.45 -15.26 -8.29
CA PHE A 219 18.83 -14.84 -6.94
C PHE A 219 19.23 -13.36 -6.87
N VAL A 220 19.92 -12.83 -7.89
CA VAL A 220 20.22 -11.40 -7.98
C VAL A 220 18.93 -10.58 -8.03
N ILE A 221 17.98 -10.93 -8.91
CA ILE A 221 16.71 -10.21 -9.05
C ILE A 221 15.91 -10.23 -7.74
N VAL A 222 15.74 -11.40 -7.14
CA VAL A 222 14.99 -11.56 -5.88
C VAL A 222 15.69 -10.83 -4.73
N GLY A 223 17.00 -10.98 -4.60
CA GLY A 223 17.79 -10.33 -3.55
C GLY A 223 17.75 -8.81 -3.63
N VAL A 224 17.96 -8.25 -4.84
CA VAL A 224 17.86 -6.81 -5.09
C VAL A 224 16.45 -6.31 -4.79
N PHE A 225 15.41 -7.02 -5.21
CA PHE A 225 14.03 -6.64 -4.92
C PHE A 225 13.76 -6.56 -3.41
N ILE A 226 14.15 -7.59 -2.65
CA ILE A 226 14.02 -7.60 -1.18
C ILE A 226 14.78 -6.42 -0.57
N ALA A 227 16.03 -6.18 -1.00
CA ALA A 227 16.86 -5.11 -0.47
C ALA A 227 16.27 -3.71 -0.77
N VAL A 228 15.81 -3.46 -2.01
CA VAL A 228 15.24 -2.17 -2.42
C VAL A 228 13.93 -1.88 -1.69
N THR A 229 13.05 -2.88 -1.57
CA THR A 229 11.77 -2.72 -0.86
C THR A 229 11.98 -2.52 0.64
N ALA A 230 12.93 -3.24 1.26
CA ALA A 230 13.31 -3.05 2.64
C ALA A 230 13.92 -1.65 2.90
N ALA A 231 14.82 -1.20 2.02
CA ALA A 231 15.40 0.14 2.08
C ALA A 231 14.34 1.24 1.94
N GLY A 232 13.35 1.04 1.06
CA GLY A 232 12.21 1.95 0.92
C GLY A 232 11.44 2.11 2.24
N ARG A 233 11.17 1.02 2.96
CA ARG A 233 10.50 1.07 4.28
C ARG A 233 11.30 1.88 5.30
N LEU A 234 12.64 1.71 5.34
CA LEU A 234 13.51 2.50 6.24
C LEU A 234 13.48 3.99 5.91
N ARG A 235 13.49 4.36 4.62
CA ARG A 235 13.47 5.76 4.20
C ARG A 235 12.14 6.45 4.47
N SER A 236 11.03 5.73 4.36
CA SER A 236 9.69 6.28 4.59
C SER A 236 9.28 6.32 6.07
N ALA A 237 9.94 5.55 6.94
CA ALA A 237 9.55 5.43 8.34
C ALA A 237 9.65 6.76 9.14
N PRO A 238 10.72 7.57 9.05
CA PRO A 238 10.80 8.85 9.76
C PRO A 238 9.70 9.82 9.31
N THR A 239 9.46 9.88 7.99
CA THR A 239 8.42 10.73 7.40
C THR A 239 7.05 10.36 7.94
N MET A 240 6.70 9.08 7.90
CA MET A 240 5.42 8.60 8.41
C MET A 240 5.28 8.82 9.92
N ARG A 241 6.36 8.61 10.68
CA ARG A 241 6.37 8.87 12.13
C ARG A 241 6.10 10.34 12.43
N ALA A 242 6.78 11.27 11.76
CA ALA A 242 6.56 12.70 11.92
C ALA A 242 5.10 13.08 11.67
N LEU A 243 4.50 12.60 10.58
CA LEU A 243 3.09 12.89 10.27
C LEU A 243 2.11 12.31 11.30
N ARG A 244 2.46 11.22 11.98
CA ARG A 244 1.62 10.58 13.01
C ARG A 244 1.75 11.18 14.40
N THR A 245 2.91 11.74 14.73
CA THR A 245 3.17 12.24 16.09
C THR A 245 3.08 13.75 16.20
N THR A 246 3.30 14.47 15.10
CA THR A 246 3.19 15.93 15.09
C THR A 246 1.70 16.33 15.10
N PRO A 247 1.24 17.08 16.12
CA PRO A 247 -0.11 17.61 16.17
C PRO A 247 -0.27 18.75 15.16
N LEU A 248 -1.48 18.93 14.64
CA LEU A 248 -1.81 20.03 13.73
C LEU A 248 -1.44 21.40 14.29
N SER A 249 -1.55 21.60 15.61
CA SER A 249 -1.22 22.85 16.29
C SER A 249 0.22 23.32 16.07
N GLN A 250 1.15 22.41 15.74
CA GLN A 250 2.56 22.75 15.49
C GLN A 250 2.84 23.17 14.04
N VAL A 251 1.92 22.89 13.11
CA VAL A 251 2.16 23.06 11.66
C VAL A 251 1.06 23.81 10.92
N MET A 252 -0.06 24.10 11.59
CA MET A 252 -1.12 24.95 11.06
C MET A 252 -0.64 26.40 10.92
N LEU A 253 -1.28 27.14 10.02
CA LEU A 253 -1.23 28.61 10.09
C LEU A 253 -2.22 29.02 11.18
N ALA A 254 -1.68 29.46 12.32
CA ALA A 254 -2.45 29.81 13.49
C ALA A 254 -3.12 31.18 13.34
N ASP A 255 -4.25 31.36 14.02
CA ASP A 255 -4.98 32.63 14.12
C ASP A 255 -5.29 33.28 12.75
N PRO A 256 -5.99 32.57 11.84
CA PRO A 256 -6.32 33.09 10.53
C PRO A 256 -7.24 34.31 10.66
N PRO A 257 -7.04 35.35 9.84
CA PRO A 257 -7.96 36.46 9.76
C PRO A 257 -9.37 35.98 9.41
N VAL A 258 -10.35 36.46 10.17
CA VAL A 258 -11.76 36.10 10.00
C VAL A 258 -12.44 37.16 9.13
N VAL A 259 -13.19 36.71 8.13
CA VAL A 259 -13.88 37.57 7.18
C VAL A 259 -15.37 37.61 7.51
N PRO A 260 -15.96 38.78 7.78
CA PRO A 260 -17.41 38.90 7.93
C PRO A 260 -18.15 38.47 6.67
N GLU A 261 -19.29 37.79 6.83
CA GLU A 261 -20.08 37.24 5.72
C GLU A 261 -20.53 38.29 4.68
N TRP A 262 -20.72 39.54 5.12
CA TRP A 262 -21.14 40.66 4.28
C TRP A 262 -19.99 41.42 3.61
N SER A 263 -18.73 41.10 3.91
CA SER A 263 -17.59 41.78 3.28
C SER A 263 -17.55 41.51 1.78
N SER A 264 -17.28 42.55 0.98
CA SER A 264 -17.07 42.40 -0.46
C SER A 264 -15.77 41.64 -0.74
N LEU A 265 -15.68 40.94 -1.87
CA LEU A 265 -14.41 40.33 -2.26
C LEU A 265 -13.31 41.38 -2.48
N ALA A 266 -13.67 42.59 -2.92
CA ALA A 266 -12.73 43.69 -3.06
C ALA A 266 -12.08 44.06 -1.71
N ASP A 267 -12.86 44.08 -0.62
CA ASP A 267 -12.35 44.34 0.74
C ASP A 267 -11.40 43.25 1.25
N VAL A 268 -11.67 41.99 0.88
CA VAL A 268 -10.85 40.82 1.21
C VAL A 268 -9.53 40.88 0.44
N VAL A 269 -9.59 41.10 -0.87
CA VAL A 269 -8.40 41.18 -1.74
C VAL A 269 -7.50 42.36 -1.32
N ALA A 270 -8.09 43.52 -0.99
CA ALA A 270 -7.33 44.67 -0.51
C ALA A 270 -6.54 44.40 0.79
N ARG A 271 -6.95 43.40 1.59
CA ARG A 271 -6.30 43.00 2.84
C ARG A 271 -5.43 41.74 2.70
N ALA A 272 -5.48 41.06 1.56
CA ALA A 272 -4.84 39.76 1.36
C ALA A 272 -3.31 39.82 1.57
N GLU A 273 -2.66 40.91 1.15
CA GLU A 273 -1.22 41.10 1.35
C GLU A 273 -0.85 41.22 2.84
N ALA A 274 -1.64 41.96 3.61
CA ALA A 274 -1.46 42.10 5.06
C ALA A 274 -1.75 40.80 5.82
N TRP A 275 -2.51 39.88 5.21
CA TRP A 275 -2.88 38.59 5.78
C TRP A 275 -1.95 37.45 5.37
N ALA A 276 -0.93 37.71 4.54
CA ALA A 276 0.07 36.73 4.20
C ALA A 276 0.72 36.13 5.48
N PRO A 277 0.95 34.81 5.54
CA PRO A 277 0.86 33.83 4.45
C PRO A 277 -0.51 33.11 4.33
N HIS A 278 -1.59 33.62 4.92
CA HIS A 278 -2.89 32.95 4.89
C HIS A 278 -3.53 32.98 3.49
N THR A 279 -4.01 31.83 3.04
CA THR A 279 -4.71 31.65 1.75
C THR A 279 -6.14 31.13 1.91
N ALA A 280 -6.59 30.92 3.14
CA ALA A 280 -7.97 30.61 3.45
C ALA A 280 -8.41 31.30 4.74
N PHE A 281 -9.65 31.79 4.73
CA PHE A 281 -10.18 32.70 5.73
C PHE A 281 -11.53 32.17 6.22
N PRO A 282 -11.70 31.89 7.53
CA PRO A 282 -12.99 31.56 8.08
C PRO A 282 -13.99 32.69 7.84
N VAL A 283 -15.17 32.37 7.35
CA VAL A 283 -16.26 33.34 7.17
C VAL A 283 -17.16 33.31 8.40
N GLN A 284 -17.45 34.47 8.96
CA GLN A 284 -18.18 34.61 10.21
C GLN A 284 -19.47 35.43 10.03
N ALA A 285 -20.56 34.93 10.58
CA ALA A 285 -21.84 35.63 10.67
C ALA A 285 -21.85 36.71 11.76
N ALA A 286 -22.86 37.58 11.73
CA ALA A 286 -23.01 38.65 12.72
C ALA A 286 -23.14 38.15 14.17
N ASP A 287 -23.59 36.90 14.36
CA ASP A 287 -23.71 36.24 15.67
C ASP A 287 -22.41 35.59 16.18
N GLY A 288 -21.32 35.72 15.42
CA GLY A 288 -20.00 35.19 15.76
C GLY A 288 -19.76 33.74 15.34
N ARG A 289 -20.75 33.06 14.73
CA ARG A 289 -20.55 31.68 14.23
C ARG A 289 -19.79 31.66 12.91
N ILE A 290 -18.92 30.67 12.76
CA ILE A 290 -18.27 30.39 11.47
C ILE A 290 -19.30 29.71 10.56
N THR A 291 -19.56 30.32 9.40
CA THR A 291 -20.53 29.84 8.40
C THR A 291 -19.85 29.13 7.23
N GLY A 292 -18.55 29.36 7.02
CA GLY A 292 -17.83 28.75 5.92
C GLY A 292 -16.33 29.07 5.90
N LEU A 293 -15.69 28.73 4.78
CA LEU A 293 -14.28 28.99 4.51
C LEU A 293 -14.13 29.60 3.11
N LEU A 294 -13.57 30.82 3.05
CA LEU A 294 -13.24 31.50 1.81
C LEU A 294 -11.78 31.20 1.45
N THR A 295 -11.51 30.57 0.30
CA THR A 295 -10.14 30.31 -0.17
C THR A 295 -9.72 31.26 -1.26
N ALA A 296 -8.41 31.50 -1.39
CA ALA A 296 -7.85 32.32 -2.45
C ALA A 296 -8.21 31.79 -3.85
N GLU A 297 -8.29 30.46 -4.05
CA GLU A 297 -8.68 29.90 -5.36
C GLU A 297 -10.11 30.31 -5.75
N VAL A 298 -11.04 30.29 -4.80
CA VAL A 298 -12.44 30.69 -5.02
C VAL A 298 -12.52 32.17 -5.36
N VAL A 299 -11.80 33.03 -4.63
CA VAL A 299 -11.79 34.48 -4.89
C VAL A 299 -11.24 34.77 -6.29
N MET A 300 -10.13 34.13 -6.67
CA MET A 300 -9.49 34.31 -7.96
C MET A 300 -10.29 33.75 -9.14
N ALA A 301 -11.25 32.85 -8.89
CA ALA A 301 -12.16 32.34 -9.91
C ALA A 301 -13.31 33.31 -10.25
N VAL A 302 -13.58 34.31 -9.39
CA VAL A 302 -14.58 35.36 -9.64
C VAL A 302 -13.98 36.46 -10.50
N ASP A 303 -14.72 36.92 -11.52
CA ASP A 303 -14.34 38.07 -12.36
C ASP A 303 -14.03 39.29 -11.48
N PRO A 304 -12.82 39.89 -11.60
CA PRO A 304 -12.42 41.06 -10.81
C PRO A 304 -13.40 42.25 -10.87
N HIS A 305 -14.13 42.44 -11.98
CA HIS A 305 -15.10 43.53 -12.10
C HIS A 305 -16.30 43.37 -11.15
N ARG A 306 -16.55 42.14 -10.67
CA ARG A 306 -17.68 41.82 -9.78
C ARG A 306 -17.27 41.77 -8.31
N TRP A 307 -16.00 41.97 -7.98
CA TRP A 307 -15.52 41.85 -6.59
C TRP A 307 -16.14 42.85 -5.61
N THR A 308 -16.62 43.99 -6.11
CA THR A 308 -17.35 44.98 -5.30
C THR A 308 -18.81 44.58 -5.03
N GLU A 309 -19.40 43.73 -5.87
CA GLU A 309 -20.81 43.30 -5.79
C GLU A 309 -20.97 41.96 -5.07
N VAL A 310 -19.99 41.06 -5.23
CA VAL A 310 -20.01 39.72 -4.64
C VAL A 310 -19.49 39.77 -3.21
N ARG A 311 -20.25 39.19 -2.27
CA ARG A 311 -19.85 39.09 -0.87
C ARG A 311 -19.13 37.77 -0.60
N ALA A 312 -18.33 37.74 0.46
CA ALA A 312 -17.60 36.56 0.90
C ALA A 312 -18.52 35.33 1.06
N VAL A 313 -19.70 35.50 1.66
CA VAL A 313 -20.67 34.41 1.89
C VAL A 313 -21.25 33.82 0.61
N ASP A 314 -21.32 34.61 -0.47
CA ASP A 314 -21.96 34.18 -1.72
C ASP A 314 -21.11 33.14 -2.48
N VAL A 315 -19.81 33.07 -2.16
CA VAL A 315 -18.84 32.17 -2.84
C VAL A 315 -18.07 31.25 -1.89
N ALA A 316 -18.04 31.55 -0.58
CA ALA A 316 -17.33 30.72 0.38
C ALA A 316 -17.85 29.28 0.43
N TRP A 317 -16.96 28.33 0.73
CA TRP A 317 -17.36 26.96 0.97
C TRP A 317 -18.18 26.89 2.26
N PRO A 318 -19.39 26.31 2.23
CA PRO A 318 -20.19 26.17 3.43
C PRO A 318 -19.50 25.21 4.41
N LEU A 319 -19.63 25.46 5.71
CA LEU A 319 -18.86 24.76 6.74
C LEU A 319 -19.05 23.23 6.71
N ASP A 320 -20.23 22.75 6.31
CA ASP A 320 -20.54 21.32 6.16
C ASP A 320 -19.74 20.61 5.06
N ARG A 321 -19.18 21.37 4.11
CA ARG A 321 -18.29 20.86 3.05
C ARG A 321 -16.81 21.07 3.34
N VAL A 322 -16.48 21.80 4.41
CA VAL A 322 -15.10 22.09 4.81
C VAL A 322 -14.66 21.01 5.79
N PRO A 323 -13.56 20.28 5.51
CA PRO A 323 -13.04 19.31 6.47
C PRO A 323 -12.55 20.03 7.73
N THR A 324 -12.95 19.53 8.89
CA THR A 324 -12.57 20.06 10.21
C THR A 324 -11.73 19.05 10.99
N ALA A 325 -10.77 19.54 11.76
CA ALA A 325 -9.92 18.72 12.62
C ALA A 325 -9.58 19.43 13.93
N ALA A 326 -9.34 18.67 15.00
CA ALA A 326 -8.90 19.26 16.26
C ALA A 326 -7.42 19.66 16.18
N ALA A 327 -7.03 20.71 16.89
CA ALA A 327 -5.63 21.15 16.93
C ALA A 327 -4.65 20.08 17.46
N GLY A 328 -5.14 19.17 18.30
CA GLY A 328 -4.39 18.01 18.77
C GLY A 328 -4.38 16.80 17.83
N ASP A 329 -5.18 16.81 16.75
CA ASP A 329 -5.22 15.69 15.80
C ASP A 329 -3.85 15.57 15.09
N PRO A 330 -3.36 14.35 14.85
CA PRO A 330 -2.17 14.13 14.04
C PRO A 330 -2.32 14.64 12.61
N VAL A 331 -1.25 15.21 12.06
CA VAL A 331 -1.20 15.71 10.67
C VAL A 331 -1.67 14.65 9.67
N LEU A 332 -1.26 13.38 9.84
CA LEU A 332 -1.66 12.30 8.96
C LEU A 332 -3.19 12.13 8.90
N THR A 333 -3.85 12.14 10.06
CA THR A 333 -5.31 11.94 10.15
C THR A 333 -6.04 13.11 9.49
N ALA A 334 -5.53 14.33 9.68
CA ALA A 334 -6.07 15.52 9.07
C ALA A 334 -5.99 15.48 7.54
N LEU A 335 -4.81 15.15 6.99
CA LEU A 335 -4.59 15.07 5.54
C LEU A 335 -5.46 13.99 4.87
N GLN A 336 -5.62 12.82 5.53
CA GLN A 336 -6.50 11.76 5.03
C GLN A 336 -7.96 12.20 4.92
N ARG A 337 -8.45 13.04 5.85
CA ARG A 337 -9.80 13.63 5.74
C ARG A 337 -9.89 14.58 4.55
N ALA A 338 -8.86 15.39 4.31
CA ALA A 338 -8.83 16.35 3.21
C ALA A 338 -8.80 15.70 1.82
N GLU A 339 -8.14 14.54 1.64
CA GLU A 339 -8.12 13.83 0.35
C GLU A 339 -9.50 13.45 -0.17
N SER A 340 -10.46 13.23 0.74
CA SER A 340 -11.85 12.90 0.41
C SER A 340 -12.77 14.12 0.31
N ALA A 341 -12.27 15.31 0.62
CA ALA A 341 -13.08 16.53 0.70
C ALA A 341 -13.04 17.33 -0.62
N ALA A 342 -14.05 18.19 -0.79
CA ALA A 342 -14.12 19.11 -1.94
C ALA A 342 -13.09 20.26 -1.85
N VAL A 343 -12.52 20.49 -0.67
CA VAL A 343 -11.62 21.60 -0.36
C VAL A 343 -10.30 21.04 0.18
N ASP A 344 -9.18 21.52 -0.36
CA ASP A 344 -7.82 21.13 0.01
C ASP A 344 -7.28 21.89 1.25
N ARG A 345 -8.19 22.47 2.04
CA ARG A 345 -7.92 23.23 3.26
C ARG A 345 -8.72 22.63 4.41
N ILE A 346 -8.08 22.48 5.56
CA ILE A 346 -8.65 21.94 6.77
C ILE A 346 -8.79 23.06 7.78
N LEU A 347 -10.01 23.29 8.27
CA LEU A 347 -10.24 24.20 9.36
C LEU A 347 -9.87 23.51 10.67
N VAL A 348 -8.91 24.07 11.40
CA VAL A 348 -8.43 23.52 12.66
C VAL A 348 -9.13 24.22 13.82
N VAL A 349 -9.66 23.47 14.76
CA VAL A 349 -10.43 23.99 15.90
C VAL A 349 -9.84 23.55 17.24
N TRP A 350 -9.97 24.42 18.24
CA TRP A 350 -9.68 24.10 19.63
C TRP A 350 -10.83 23.28 20.26
N PRO A 351 -10.60 22.60 21.40
CA PRO A 351 -11.65 21.85 22.10
C PRO A 351 -12.87 22.67 22.52
N ASP A 352 -12.72 23.99 22.64
CA ASP A 352 -13.79 24.94 22.97
C ASP A 352 -14.61 25.39 21.74
N GLY A 353 -14.30 24.87 20.55
CA GLY A 353 -14.99 25.16 19.30
C GLY A 353 -14.51 26.43 18.58
N ARG A 354 -13.51 27.14 19.12
CA ARG A 354 -12.92 28.30 18.43
C ARG A 354 -11.99 27.87 17.31
N VAL A 355 -11.88 28.70 16.27
CA VAL A 355 -10.91 28.49 15.19
C VAL A 355 -9.51 28.63 15.77
N ALA A 356 -8.70 27.58 15.60
CA ALA A 356 -7.30 27.53 15.99
C ALA A 356 -6.38 27.91 14.83
N GLY A 357 -6.74 27.51 13.61
CA GLY A 357 -5.87 27.64 12.46
C GLY A 357 -6.48 27.12 11.16
N VAL A 358 -5.70 27.23 10.09
CA VAL A 358 -5.95 26.51 8.84
C VAL A 358 -4.72 25.66 8.49
N ALA A 359 -4.96 24.44 8.04
CA ALA A 359 -3.92 23.56 7.50
C ALA A 359 -4.19 23.24 6.02
N SER A 360 -3.12 23.07 5.25
CA SER A 360 -3.11 22.64 3.84
C SER A 360 -2.17 21.44 3.70
N GLN A 361 -1.99 20.93 2.47
CA GLN A 361 -1.01 19.88 2.20
C GLN A 361 0.43 20.25 2.59
N ASP A 362 0.75 21.55 2.66
CA ASP A 362 2.07 22.04 3.11
C ASP A 362 2.36 21.72 4.58
N ALA A 363 1.31 21.40 5.36
CA ALA A 363 1.46 20.93 6.74
C ALA A 363 2.33 19.66 6.82
N ALA A 364 2.33 18.82 5.78
CA ALA A 364 3.23 17.66 5.70
C ALA A 364 4.69 18.08 5.64
N GLY A 365 5.03 19.05 4.78
CA GLY A 365 6.39 19.59 4.65
C GLY A 365 6.85 20.26 5.94
N ARG A 366 5.97 21.06 6.58
CA ARG A 366 6.24 21.70 7.88
C ARG A 366 6.43 20.68 9.00
N ALA A 367 5.66 19.60 9.03
CA ALA A 367 5.84 18.52 10.01
C ALA A 367 7.20 17.83 9.88
N LEU A 368 7.68 17.62 8.65
CA LEU A 368 9.00 17.04 8.40
C LEU A 368 10.13 17.98 8.81
N ALA A 369 9.99 19.28 8.53
CA ALA A 369 10.96 20.29 8.96
C ALA A 369 11.02 20.38 10.49
N ALA A 370 9.87 20.37 11.17
CA ALA A 370 9.80 20.38 12.63
C ALA A 370 10.45 19.14 13.26
N ALA A 371 10.25 17.96 12.66
CA ALA A 371 10.85 16.71 13.13
C ALA A 371 12.36 16.62 12.90
N GLY A 372 12.92 17.37 11.94
CA GLY A 372 14.36 17.43 11.68
C GLY A 372 15.12 18.46 12.52
N ALA A 373 14.40 19.34 13.24
CA ALA A 373 14.98 20.44 14.02
C ALA A 373 15.16 20.12 15.52
N GLY A 374 14.70 18.96 15.99
CA GLY A 374 14.85 18.48 17.37
C GLY A 374 15.59 17.15 17.41
#